data_AF-A0A954JFB3-F1
#
_entry.id   AF-A0A954JFB3-F1
#
_cell.length_a   1.000
_cell.length_b   1.000
_cell.length_c   1.000
_cell.angle_alpha   90.00
_cell.angle_beta   90.00
_cell.angle_gamma   90.00
#
_symmetry.space_group_name_H-M   'P 1'
#
loop_
_entity.id
_entity.type
_entity.pdbx_description
1 polymer ?
#
loop_
_entity_poly.entity_id
_entity_poly.type
_entity_poly.pdbx_seq_one_letter_code
_entity_poly.pdbx_strand_id
1 'polypeptide(L)'
;MRLRQYPTAGQFAGIVLLLLVLWRATHTPPEPADLPAEGLEVRVIRAVDGDTLLVEGDYRIRLFGVDTPETKHPDRPEEPWGTEAYEYTKQRVEGKVVRLEFDRERQDPYGRWLAYVWIGDSMLNEELISEGYTEAETRFPFRGDRQRQFVKAEESAREAGRGIWSTSPPPMRSE
;
A
#
# COMPACT_ATOMS: atom_id res chain seq x y z
N MET A 1 -65.10 -27.87 33.39
CA MET A 1 -64.40 -27.46 32.16
C MET A 1 -63.52 -26.26 32.49
N ARG A 2 -62.25 -26.48 32.87
CA ARG A 2 -61.30 -25.42 33.26
C ARG A 2 -60.32 -25.20 32.10
N LEU A 3 -60.30 -24.00 31.54
CA LEU A 3 -59.36 -23.61 30.49
C LEU A 3 -57.97 -23.41 31.10
N ARG A 4 -56.97 -24.07 30.52
CA ARG A 4 -55.56 -24.03 30.90
C ARG A 4 -54.96 -22.72 30.34
N GLN A 5 -54.57 -21.79 31.21
CA GLN A 5 -53.81 -20.61 30.81
C GLN A 5 -52.36 -21.02 30.53
N TYR A 6 -51.83 -20.66 29.36
CA TYR A 6 -50.40 -20.76 29.06
C TYR A 6 -49.74 -19.40 29.34
N PRO A 7 -48.53 -19.37 29.93
CA PRO A 7 -47.80 -18.13 30.16
C PRO A 7 -47.34 -17.50 28.84
N THR A 8 -47.31 -16.17 28.82
CA THR A 8 -46.92 -15.34 27.66
C THR A 8 -45.43 -15.44 27.35
N ALA A 9 -45.12 -15.49 26.06
CA ALA A 9 -43.77 -15.45 25.52
C ALA A 9 -43.10 -14.11 25.85
N GLY A 10 -42.24 -14.07 26.87
CA GLY A 10 -41.65 -12.81 27.30
C GLY A 10 -40.52 -12.92 28.31
N GLN A 11 -39.65 -13.95 28.25
CA GLN A 11 -38.47 -14.01 29.14
C GLN A 11 -37.16 -14.55 28.52
N PHE A 12 -37.08 -14.85 27.22
CA PHE A 12 -35.82 -15.38 26.62
C PHE A 12 -35.10 -14.45 25.63
N ALA A 13 -35.56 -13.21 25.40
CA ALA A 13 -34.93 -12.28 24.46
C ALA A 13 -33.72 -11.50 25.04
N GLY A 14 -33.54 -11.48 26.37
CA GLY A 14 -32.50 -10.66 27.01
C GLY A 14 -31.10 -11.28 27.05
N ILE A 15 -30.98 -12.62 27.06
CA ILE A 15 -29.70 -13.31 27.28
C ILE A 15 -28.89 -13.45 25.98
N VAL A 16 -29.56 -13.60 24.82
CA VAL A 16 -28.88 -13.69 23.51
C VAL A 16 -28.30 -12.34 23.08
N LEU A 17 -28.97 -11.23 23.42
CA LEU A 17 -28.47 -9.88 23.11
C LEU A 17 -27.24 -9.51 23.96
N LEU A 18 -27.20 -9.93 25.23
CA LEU A 18 -26.07 -9.66 26.13
C LEU A 18 -24.79 -10.40 25.70
N LEU A 19 -24.92 -11.64 25.20
CA LEU A 19 -23.78 -12.44 24.70
C LEU A 19 -23.24 -11.92 23.36
N LEU A 20 -24.07 -11.32 22.49
CA LEU A 20 -23.60 -10.66 21.26
C LEU A 20 -22.89 -9.32 21.52
N VAL A 21 -23.32 -8.59 22.55
CA VAL A 21 -22.61 -7.38 23.01
C VAL A 21 -21.28 -7.74 23.68
N LEU A 22 -21.22 -8.83 24.47
CA LEU A 22 -19.99 -9.32 25.09
C LEU A 22 -19.03 -9.97 24.08
N TRP A 23 -19.52 -10.64 23.04
CA TRP A 23 -18.68 -11.14 21.94
C TRP A 23 -18.05 -9.98 21.16
N ARG A 24 -18.81 -8.93 20.83
CA ARG A 24 -18.26 -7.70 20.24
C ARG A 24 -17.25 -7.00 21.14
N ALA A 25 -17.49 -6.93 22.46
CA ALA A 25 -16.58 -6.27 23.40
C ALA A 25 -15.25 -7.02 23.61
N THR A 26 -15.20 -8.32 23.30
CA THR A 26 -14.00 -9.17 23.42
C THR A 26 -13.32 -9.44 22.08
N HIS A 27 -13.98 -9.13 20.96
CA HIS A 27 -13.50 -9.34 19.59
C HIS A 27 -13.55 -8.03 18.78
N THR A 28 -13.30 -6.89 19.41
CA THR A 28 -12.91 -5.70 18.66
C THR A 28 -11.53 -6.00 18.06
N PRO A 29 -11.38 -6.02 16.73
CA PRO A 29 -10.04 -6.03 16.13
C PRO A 29 -9.28 -4.86 16.76
N PRO A 30 -7.99 -5.02 17.10
CA PRO A 30 -7.21 -3.87 17.55
C PRO A 30 -7.42 -2.76 16.52
N GLU A 31 -7.80 -1.57 16.99
CA GLU A 31 -7.85 -0.39 16.14
C GLU A 31 -6.48 -0.31 15.47
N PRO A 32 -6.40 -0.21 14.12
CA PRO A 32 -5.11 -0.18 13.44
C PRO A 32 -4.32 0.97 14.04
N ALA A 33 -3.29 0.64 14.84
CA ALA A 33 -2.51 1.64 15.56
C ALA A 33 -2.04 2.70 14.56
N ASP A 34 -2.15 3.99 14.86
CA ASP A 34 -1.58 4.99 13.95
C ASP A 34 -0.08 4.70 13.77
N LEU A 35 0.43 4.66 12.52
CA LEU A 35 1.86 4.57 12.29
C LEU A 35 2.52 5.82 12.91
N PRO A 36 3.31 5.68 14.00
CA PRO A 36 3.81 6.84 14.72
C PRO A 36 5.22 7.25 14.27
N ALA A 37 5.45 8.57 14.27
CA ALA A 37 6.70 9.32 14.07
C ALA A 37 7.52 9.09 12.77
N GLU A 38 8.12 10.18 12.27
CA GLU A 38 9.07 10.13 11.15
C GLU A 38 10.26 9.22 11.48
N GLY A 39 10.73 8.44 10.50
CA GLY A 39 11.88 7.56 10.69
C GLY A 39 11.53 6.19 11.29
N LEU A 40 10.25 5.81 11.30
CA LEU A 40 9.80 4.49 11.74
C LEU A 40 10.41 3.39 10.87
N GLU A 41 11.06 2.42 11.51
CA GLU A 41 11.47 1.17 10.88
C GLU A 41 10.34 0.14 10.98
N VAL A 42 9.94 -0.45 9.86
CA VAL A 42 8.87 -1.45 9.79
C VAL A 42 9.28 -2.58 8.86
N ARG A 43 8.86 -3.82 9.17
CA ARG A 43 9.05 -4.94 8.26
C ARG A 43 8.00 -4.93 7.16
N VAL A 44 8.45 -5.11 5.93
CA VAL A 44 7.58 -5.34 4.77
C VAL A 44 7.18 -6.81 4.74
N ILE A 45 5.87 -7.06 4.77
CA ILE A 45 5.29 -8.40 4.64
C ILE A 45 5.34 -8.84 3.17
N ARG A 46 4.85 -7.98 2.27
CA ARG A 46 4.84 -8.25 0.83
C ARG A 46 4.65 -6.99 -0.01
N ALA A 47 5.02 -7.07 -1.28
CA ALA A 47 4.55 -6.12 -2.29
C ALA A 47 3.06 -6.39 -2.60
N VAL A 48 2.27 -5.33 -2.70
CA VAL A 48 0.88 -5.40 -3.18
C VAL A 48 0.85 -5.10 -4.67
N ASP A 49 1.53 -4.05 -5.10
CA ASP A 49 1.79 -3.69 -6.49
C ASP A 49 3.17 -3.01 -6.59
N GLY A 50 3.56 -2.52 -7.78
CA GLY A 50 4.83 -1.82 -8.00
C GLY A 50 5.05 -0.63 -7.05
N ASP A 51 3.99 0.05 -6.63
CA ASP A 51 4.06 1.26 -5.81
C ASP A 51 3.35 1.15 -4.45
N THR A 52 2.91 -0.05 -4.09
CA THR A 52 2.10 -0.28 -2.89
C THR A 52 2.63 -1.48 -2.11
N LEU A 53 2.90 -1.28 -0.82
CA LEU A 53 3.44 -2.29 0.09
C LEU A 53 2.44 -2.66 1.19
N LEU A 54 2.53 -3.88 1.70
CA LEU A 54 1.90 -4.30 2.96
C LEU A 54 3.00 -4.49 4.01
N VAL A 55 2.86 -3.84 5.16
CA VAL A 55 3.82 -3.91 6.26
C VAL A 55 3.21 -4.52 7.53
N GLU A 56 4.04 -4.85 8.51
CA GLU A 56 3.58 -5.35 9.81
C GLU A 56 2.53 -4.41 10.43
N GLY A 57 1.50 -4.99 11.06
CA GLY A 57 0.33 -4.24 11.54
C GLY A 57 -0.77 -4.04 10.49
N ASP A 58 -0.67 -4.69 9.33
CA ASP A 58 -1.65 -4.66 8.24
C ASP A 58 -1.82 -3.27 7.58
N TYR A 59 -0.79 -2.42 7.70
CA TYR A 59 -0.79 -1.12 7.04
C TYR A 59 -0.38 -1.24 5.58
N ARG A 60 -1.09 -0.47 4.75
CA ARG A 60 -0.73 -0.27 3.35
C ARG A 60 0.08 1.01 3.20
N ILE A 61 1.24 0.89 2.56
CA ILE A 61 2.10 2.03 2.23
C ILE A 61 2.03 2.26 0.72
N ARG A 62 1.59 3.45 0.30
CA ARG A 62 1.63 3.93 -1.08
C ARG A 62 2.86 4.83 -1.23
N LEU A 63 3.68 4.55 -2.24
CA LEU A 63 4.90 5.33 -2.49
C LEU A 63 4.55 6.74 -2.96
N PHE A 64 5.00 7.75 -2.22
CA PHE A 64 4.80 9.15 -2.60
C PHE A 64 5.52 9.47 -3.91
N GLY A 65 4.85 10.15 -4.84
CA GLY A 65 5.46 10.70 -6.06
C GLY A 65 5.81 9.65 -7.12
N VAL A 66 5.25 8.43 -6.99
CA VAL A 66 5.43 7.28 -7.88
C VAL A 66 4.05 6.79 -8.29
N ASP A 67 3.83 6.41 -9.54
CA ASP A 67 2.59 5.75 -10.00
C ASP A 67 2.95 4.70 -11.04
N THR A 68 3.15 3.47 -10.61
CA THR A 68 3.62 2.39 -11.51
C THR A 68 2.45 1.87 -12.35
N PRO A 69 2.69 1.39 -13.58
CA PRO A 69 1.66 0.73 -14.38
C PRO A 69 1.01 -0.41 -13.60
N GLU A 70 -0.32 -0.46 -13.60
CA GLU A 70 -1.09 -1.33 -12.69
C GLU A 70 -1.08 -2.80 -13.16
N THR A 71 -0.96 -3.73 -12.21
CA THR A 71 -0.89 -5.18 -12.50
C THR A 71 -2.10 -6.00 -12.05
N LYS A 72 -2.96 -5.48 -11.16
CA LYS A 72 -3.94 -6.32 -10.43
C LYS A 72 -5.38 -5.79 -10.52
N HIS A 73 -5.70 -5.03 -11.55
CA HIS A 73 -7.06 -4.57 -11.78
C HIS A 73 -7.96 -5.71 -12.33
N PRO A 74 -9.09 -6.03 -11.71
CA PRO A 74 -9.93 -7.19 -12.11
C PRO A 74 -10.50 -7.06 -13.52
N ASP A 75 -10.82 -5.83 -13.94
CA ASP A 75 -11.49 -5.56 -15.22
C ASP A 75 -10.57 -4.97 -16.31
N ARG A 76 -9.25 -4.88 -16.07
CA ARG A 76 -8.31 -4.27 -17.03
C ARG A 76 -7.13 -5.20 -17.25
N PRO A 77 -6.59 -5.26 -18.48
CA PRO A 77 -5.33 -5.95 -18.71
C PRO A 77 -4.23 -5.27 -17.92
N GLU A 78 -3.20 -6.05 -17.58
CA GLU A 78 -1.96 -5.50 -17.03
C GLU A 78 -1.38 -4.45 -17.98
N GLU A 79 -0.92 -3.34 -17.42
CA GLU A 79 -0.29 -2.29 -18.20
C GLU A 79 1.17 -2.66 -18.51
N PRO A 80 1.70 -2.28 -19.70
CA PRO A 80 3.09 -2.53 -20.04
C PRO A 80 4.04 -2.02 -18.95
N TRP A 81 5.06 -2.81 -18.62
CA TRP A 81 6.03 -2.55 -17.54
C TRP A 81 5.51 -2.70 -16.10
N GLY A 82 4.22 -3.01 -15.90
CA GLY A 82 3.66 -3.19 -14.57
C GLY A 82 4.23 -4.41 -13.84
N THR A 83 4.32 -5.56 -14.53
CA THR A 83 4.90 -6.79 -13.95
C THR A 83 6.33 -6.56 -13.49
N GLU A 84 7.12 -5.88 -14.30
CA GLU A 84 8.52 -5.58 -14.02
C GLU A 84 8.67 -4.64 -12.83
N ALA A 85 7.82 -3.61 -12.74
CA ALA A 85 7.76 -2.70 -11.59
C ALA A 85 7.43 -3.47 -10.30
N TYR A 86 6.42 -4.33 -10.36
CA TYR A 86 6.02 -5.18 -9.23
C TYR A 86 7.15 -6.13 -8.79
N GLU A 87 7.77 -6.86 -9.72
CA GLU A 87 8.85 -7.80 -9.39
C GLU A 87 10.11 -7.07 -8.88
N TYR A 88 10.42 -5.88 -9.41
CA TYR A 88 11.49 -5.04 -8.87
C TYR A 88 11.21 -4.66 -7.42
N THR A 89 10.04 -4.09 -7.15
CA THR A 89 9.62 -3.72 -5.79
C THR A 89 9.68 -4.92 -4.85
N LYS A 90 9.09 -6.04 -5.26
CA LYS A 90 9.09 -7.29 -4.50
C LYS A 90 10.50 -7.72 -4.10
N GLN A 91 11.42 -7.82 -5.05
CA GLN A 91 12.82 -8.19 -4.79
C GLN A 91 13.54 -7.18 -3.88
N ARG A 92 13.21 -5.90 -4.02
CA ARG A 92 13.83 -4.84 -3.22
C ARG A 92 13.39 -4.84 -1.78
N VAL A 93 12.14 -5.19 -1.46
CA VAL A 93 11.58 -4.95 -0.12
C VAL A 93 11.05 -6.16 0.66
N GLU A 94 10.60 -7.25 0.03
CA GLU A 94 9.90 -8.30 0.79
C GLU A 94 10.77 -8.93 1.89
N GLY A 95 10.20 -9.05 3.09
CA GLY A 95 10.87 -9.60 4.28
C GLY A 95 11.88 -8.66 4.94
N LYS A 96 12.20 -7.50 4.33
CA LYS A 96 13.18 -6.54 4.86
C LYS A 96 12.53 -5.55 5.81
N VAL A 97 13.36 -4.95 6.66
CA VAL A 97 13.00 -3.77 7.45
C VAL A 97 13.31 -2.54 6.62
N VAL A 98 12.35 -1.64 6.52
CA VAL A 98 12.45 -0.38 5.77
C VAL A 98 12.15 0.79 6.70
N ARG A 99 12.77 1.93 6.43
CA ARG A 99 12.47 3.18 7.14
C ARG A 99 11.47 4.01 6.36
N LEU A 100 10.40 4.44 7.01
CA LEU A 100 9.37 5.30 6.43
C LEU A 100 9.68 6.78 6.75
N GLU A 101 9.76 7.60 5.71
CA GLU A 101 9.78 9.06 5.81
C GLU A 101 8.47 9.60 5.22
N PHE A 102 7.77 10.43 5.97
CA PHE A 102 6.46 10.97 5.57
C PHE A 102 6.60 12.42 5.08
N ASP A 103 5.66 12.85 4.24
CA ASP A 103 5.45 14.27 3.94
C ASP A 103 4.35 14.86 4.84
N ARG A 104 3.93 16.09 4.58
CA ARG A 104 2.83 16.79 5.25
C ARG A 104 1.53 16.02 5.10
N GLU A 105 1.26 15.53 3.90
CA GLU A 105 0.15 14.62 3.62
C GLU A 105 0.60 13.20 3.95
N ARG A 106 -0.14 12.52 4.84
CA ARG A 106 0.27 11.22 5.37
C ARG A 106 -0.60 10.07 4.91
N GLN A 107 -1.82 10.35 4.47
CA GLN A 107 -2.73 9.32 4.01
C GLN A 107 -3.43 9.78 2.74
N ASP A 108 -3.73 8.84 1.87
CA ASP A 108 -4.62 9.09 0.75
C ASP A 108 -6.10 8.86 1.14
N PRO A 109 -7.06 9.23 0.28
CA PRO A 109 -8.48 9.03 0.55
C PRO A 109 -8.91 7.56 0.73
N TYR A 110 -8.04 6.60 0.40
CA TYR A 110 -8.28 5.17 0.56
C TYR A 110 -7.71 4.62 1.88
N GLY A 111 -7.13 5.48 2.72
CA GLY A 111 -6.54 5.11 4.00
C GLY A 111 -5.17 4.45 3.89
N ARG A 112 -4.50 4.55 2.73
CA ARG A 112 -3.10 4.10 2.59
C ARG A 112 -2.18 5.19 3.10
N TRP A 113 -1.12 4.80 3.81
CA TRP A 113 -0.09 5.73 4.25
C TRP A 113 0.81 6.12 3.09
N LEU A 114 1.06 7.40 2.93
CA LEU A 114 1.92 7.95 1.88
C LEU A 114 3.34 8.16 2.41
N ALA A 115 4.32 7.46 1.85
CA ALA A 115 5.70 7.53 2.36
C ALA A 115 6.77 7.47 1.27
N TYR A 116 7.93 8.00 1.61
CA TYR A 116 9.21 7.66 1.02
C TYR A 116 9.78 6.45 1.78
N VAL A 117 10.08 5.38 1.04
CA VAL A 117 10.50 4.10 1.63
C VAL A 117 12.00 3.93 1.43
N TRP A 118 12.73 3.84 2.54
CA TRP A 118 14.18 3.72 2.57
C TRP A 118 14.62 2.30 2.91
N ILE A 119 15.55 1.76 2.11
CA ILE A 119 16.26 0.50 2.34
C ILE A 119 17.74 0.84 2.53
N GLY A 120 18.16 1.02 3.79
CA GLY A 120 19.44 1.64 4.09
C GLY A 120 19.47 3.09 3.59
N ASP A 121 20.42 3.40 2.72
CA ASP A 121 20.58 4.73 2.09
C ASP A 121 19.88 4.86 0.73
N SER A 122 19.27 3.79 0.24
CA SER A 122 18.50 3.76 -1.01
C SER A 122 17.03 4.11 -0.77
N MET A 123 16.46 4.97 -1.61
CA MET A 123 15.02 5.27 -1.60
C MET A 123 14.32 4.53 -2.75
N LEU A 124 13.40 3.62 -2.41
CA LEU A 124 12.65 2.84 -3.41
C LEU A 124 11.90 3.73 -4.40
N ASN A 125 11.33 4.83 -3.92
CA ASN A 125 10.58 5.77 -4.76
C ASN A 125 11.44 6.32 -5.90
N GLU A 126 12.66 6.75 -5.59
CA GLU A 126 13.61 7.26 -6.58
C GLU A 126 14.13 6.14 -7.48
N GLU A 127 14.40 4.96 -6.92
CA GLU A 127 14.87 3.79 -7.68
C GLU A 127 13.87 3.39 -8.77
N LEU A 128 12.57 3.32 -8.45
CA LEU A 128 11.53 2.98 -9.44
C LEU A 128 11.48 3.97 -10.60
N ILE A 129 11.65 5.26 -10.32
CA ILE A 129 11.68 6.30 -11.35
C ILE A 129 12.98 6.18 -12.17
N SER A 130 14.12 6.00 -11.50
CA SER A 130 15.44 5.92 -12.15
C SER A 130 15.59 4.66 -13.02
N GLU A 131 14.93 3.57 -12.66
CA GLU A 131 14.86 2.35 -13.48
C GLU A 131 13.79 2.42 -14.58
N GLY A 132 13.03 3.53 -14.65
CA GLY A 132 12.04 3.76 -15.69
C GLY A 132 10.76 2.95 -15.53
N TYR A 133 10.42 2.54 -14.30
CA TYR A 133 9.16 1.84 -14.02
C TYR A 133 7.96 2.77 -13.85
N THR A 134 8.20 4.07 -13.75
CA THR A 134 7.16 5.10 -13.59
C THR A 134 7.72 6.47 -13.97
N GLU A 135 6.83 7.43 -14.25
CA GLU A 135 7.17 8.85 -14.33
C GLU A 135 7.28 9.45 -12.91
N ALA A 136 7.90 10.62 -12.77
CA ALA A 136 7.77 11.37 -11.52
C ALA A 136 6.34 11.95 -11.41
N GLU A 137 5.53 11.46 -10.47
CA GLU A 137 4.16 11.91 -10.30
C GLU A 137 4.10 13.27 -9.59
N THR A 138 4.28 14.35 -10.34
CA THR A 138 4.35 15.72 -9.82
C THR A 138 3.00 16.45 -9.77
N ARG A 139 1.88 15.81 -10.13
CA ARG A 139 0.55 16.47 -10.15
C ARG A 139 0.08 16.85 -8.75
N PHE A 140 0.52 16.11 -7.74
CA PHE A 140 0.24 16.41 -6.34
C PHE A 140 1.46 17.10 -5.70
N PRO A 141 1.26 18.21 -4.95
CA PRO A 141 2.36 18.91 -4.33
C PRO A 141 2.96 18.10 -3.19
N PHE A 142 4.27 17.94 -3.19
CA PHE A 142 5.05 17.39 -2.09
C PHE A 142 6.36 18.16 -1.92
N ARG A 143 7.16 17.78 -0.93
CA ARG A 143 8.43 18.43 -0.62
C ARG A 143 9.27 18.71 -1.86
N GLY A 144 9.59 19.99 -2.06
CA GLY A 144 10.21 20.45 -3.31
C GLY A 144 11.62 19.89 -3.56
N ASP A 145 12.34 19.50 -2.51
CA ASP A 145 13.60 18.76 -2.64
C ASP A 145 13.39 17.37 -3.26
N ARG A 146 12.37 16.63 -2.80
CA ARG A 146 11.98 15.32 -3.36
C ARG A 146 11.47 15.45 -4.79
N GLN A 147 10.68 16.48 -5.10
CA GLN A 147 10.21 16.73 -6.47
C GLN A 147 11.39 16.90 -7.43
N ARG A 148 12.38 17.75 -7.08
CA ARG A 148 13.58 17.94 -7.90
C ARG A 148 14.42 16.69 -8.02
N GLN A 149 14.50 15.88 -6.96
CA GLN A 149 15.21 14.60 -6.97
C GLN A 149 14.55 13.63 -7.96
N PHE A 150 13.23 13.49 -7.91
CA PHE A 150 12.48 12.56 -8.77
C PHE A 150 12.48 12.99 -10.24
N VAL A 151 12.34 14.29 -10.52
CA VAL A 151 12.45 14.81 -11.90
C VAL A 151 13.82 14.49 -12.50
N LYS A 152 14.91 14.64 -11.74
CA LYS A 152 16.26 14.27 -12.21
C LYS A 152 16.42 12.76 -12.43
N ALA A 153 15.83 11.94 -11.57
CA ALA A 153 15.83 10.49 -11.76
C ALA A 153 15.10 10.10 -13.06
N GLU A 154 13.97 10.75 -13.34
CA GLU A 154 13.19 10.52 -14.56
C GLU A 154 13.96 10.97 -15.81
N GLU A 155 14.59 12.14 -15.78
CA GLU A 155 15.47 12.61 -16.86
C GLU A 155 16.57 11.58 -17.17
N SER A 156 17.23 11.04 -16.13
CA SER A 156 18.24 10.00 -16.30
C SER A 156 17.68 8.70 -16.90
N ALA A 157 16.49 8.28 -16.48
CA ALA A 157 15.82 7.10 -17.02
C ALA A 157 15.46 7.26 -18.50
N ARG A 158 15.00 8.46 -18.88
CA ARG A 158 14.70 8.84 -20.27
C ARG A 158 15.94 8.83 -21.15
N GLU A 159 17.02 9.46 -20.71
CA GLU A 159 18.30 9.50 -21.45
C GLU A 159 18.88 8.10 -21.64
N ALA A 160 18.70 7.21 -20.65
CA ALA A 160 19.13 5.83 -20.71
C ALA A 160 18.15 4.88 -21.44
N GLY A 161 16.97 5.36 -21.85
CA GLY A 161 15.96 4.54 -22.53
C GLY A 161 15.46 3.35 -21.70
N ARG A 162 15.33 3.51 -20.38
CA ARG A 162 14.93 2.43 -19.46
C ARG A 162 13.42 2.30 -19.34
N GLY A 163 12.96 1.07 -19.12
CA GLY A 163 11.57 0.76 -18.81
C GLY A 163 10.58 1.39 -19.79
N ILE A 164 9.64 2.18 -19.28
CA ILE A 164 8.61 2.87 -20.07
C ILE A 164 9.18 3.83 -21.12
N TRP A 165 10.45 4.24 -20.98
CA TRP A 165 11.17 5.08 -21.94
C TRP A 165 11.88 4.30 -23.03
N SER A 166 11.86 2.97 -22.97
CA SER A 166 12.46 2.10 -23.98
C SER A 166 11.65 2.10 -25.27
N THR A 167 12.34 1.96 -26.41
CA THR A 167 11.69 1.70 -27.70
C THR A 167 11.26 0.24 -27.87
N SER A 168 11.70 -0.64 -26.98
CA SER A 168 11.34 -2.06 -26.96
C SER A 168 10.19 -2.31 -25.99
N PRO A 169 9.30 -3.28 -26.29
CA PRO A 169 8.29 -3.70 -25.33
C PRO A 169 8.95 -4.34 -24.08
N PRO A 170 8.21 -4.44 -22.96
CA PRO A 170 8.66 -5.18 -21.79
C PRO A 170 9.05 -6.63 -22.15
N PRO A 171 10.02 -7.23 -21.44
CA PRO A 171 10.43 -8.61 -21.70
C PRO A 171 9.24 -9.56 -21.58
N MET A 172 9.11 -10.46 -22.57
CA MET A 172 8.11 -11.53 -22.49
C MET A 172 8.41 -12.44 -21.30
N ARG A 173 7.39 -12.77 -20.50
CA ARG A 173 7.53 -13.75 -19.41
C ARG A 173 8.07 -15.06 -19.97
N SER A 174 9.10 -15.61 -19.33
CA SER A 174 9.37 -17.05 -19.43
C SER A 174 8.27 -17.76 -18.62
N GLU A 175 7.44 -18.54 -19.32
CA GLU A 175 6.44 -19.44 -18.69
C GLU A 175 7.09 -20.49 -17.78
#